data_AF-A0A9E2RH15-F1
#
_entry.id   AF-A0A9E2RH15-F1
#
_cell.length_a   1.000
_cell.length_b   1.000
_cell.length_c   1.000
_cell.angle_alpha   90.00
_cell.angle_beta   90.00
_cell.angle_gamma   90.00
#
_symmetry.space_group_name_H-M   'P 1'
#
loop_
_entity.id
_entity.type
_entity.pdbx_description
1 polymer ?
#
loop_
_entity_poly.entity_id
_entity_poly.type
_entity_poly.pdbx_seq_one_letter_code
_entity_poly.pdbx_strand_id
1 'polypeptide(L)'
;MFGKKKELFTRLSENQALRTFFITCSDSRVDPAILTQTDPGELFILRNAGNMVLPYGSMQGGSTTTIEYAMAVLKVPHIIV
;
A
#
# COMPACT_ATOMS: atom_id res chain seq x y z
N MET A 1 13.12 -14.33 15.71
CA MET A 1 11.81 -14.03 15.09
C MET A 1 11.88 -13.49 13.64
N PHE A 2 13.03 -13.26 12.99
CA PHE A 2 13.06 -12.87 11.56
C PHE A 2 14.07 -13.63 10.67
N GLY A 3 14.64 -14.72 11.19
CA GLY A 3 15.60 -15.63 10.54
C GLY A 3 16.20 -15.16 9.21
N LYS A 4 15.64 -15.66 8.09
CA LYS A 4 16.13 -15.44 6.72
C LYS A 4 15.81 -14.05 6.13
N LYS A 5 14.92 -13.25 6.73
CA LYS A 5 14.54 -11.92 6.24
C LYS A 5 15.08 -10.77 7.09
N LYS A 6 16.02 -11.06 8.02
CA LYS A 6 16.56 -10.06 8.96
C LYS A 6 17.17 -8.86 8.22
N GLU A 7 18.00 -9.09 7.22
CA GLU A 7 18.65 -8.02 6.43
C GLU A 7 17.63 -7.18 5.64
N LEU A 8 16.56 -7.79 5.14
CA LEU A 8 15.48 -7.06 4.47
C LEU A 8 14.82 -6.10 5.46
N PHE A 9 14.39 -6.58 6.63
CA PHE A 9 13.72 -5.74 7.62
C PHE A 9 14.64 -4.68 8.23
N THR A 10 15.94 -4.94 8.38
CA THR A 10 16.91 -3.91 8.78
C THR A 10 16.94 -2.78 7.75
N ARG A 11 17.05 -3.10 6.45
CA ARG A 11 17.01 -2.07 5.38
C ARG A 11 15.69 -1.30 5.36
N LEU A 12 14.57 -2.00 5.50
CA LEU A 12 13.23 -1.38 5.53
C LEU A 12 13.02 -0.45 6.72
N SER A 13 13.73 -0.67 7.83
CA SER A 13 13.67 0.20 9.00
C SER A 13 14.36 1.55 8.79
N GLU A 14 15.34 1.60 7.87
CA GLU A 14 16.06 2.81 7.53
C GLU A 14 15.37 3.58 6.41
N ASN A 15 14.85 2.86 5.40
CA ASN A 15 14.15 3.48 4.29
C ASN A 15 13.20 2.51 3.58
N GLN A 16 12.09 3.04 3.08
CA GLN A 16 11.13 2.31 2.25
C GLN A 16 11.13 2.89 0.83
N ALA A 17 11.25 2.02 -0.18
CA ALA A 17 11.21 2.40 -1.59
C ALA A 17 9.96 1.81 -2.25
N LEU A 18 8.80 2.35 -1.88
CA LEU A 18 7.51 1.92 -2.38
C LEU A 18 7.38 2.24 -3.88
N ARG A 19 7.07 1.23 -4.69
CA ARG A 19 6.97 1.37 -6.15
C ARG A 19 5.53 1.55 -6.62
N THR A 20 4.58 1.01 -5.88
CA THR A 20 3.19 0.97 -6.31
C THR A 20 2.24 1.16 -5.14
N PHE A 21 1.21 1.97 -5.34
CA PHE A 21 0.05 2.05 -4.46
C PHE A 21 -1.06 1.14 -4.97
N PHE A 22 -1.44 0.16 -4.15
CA PHE A 22 -2.42 -0.85 -4.50
C PHE A 22 -3.69 -0.63 -3.66
N ILE A 23 -4.78 -0.26 -4.31
CA ILE A 23 -6.10 -0.16 -3.71
C ILE A 23 -6.83 -1.48 -4.01
N THR A 24 -7.35 -2.16 -2.99
CA THR A 24 -7.99 -3.46 -3.17
C THR A 24 -9.11 -3.71 -2.18
N CYS A 25 -9.88 -4.77 -2.41
CA CYS A 25 -10.98 -5.13 -1.53
C CYS A 25 -10.46 -5.68 -0.20
N SER A 26 -11.15 -5.37 0.90
CA SER A 26 -10.94 -6.00 2.20
C SER A 26 -11.36 -7.49 2.25
N ASP A 27 -11.81 -8.07 1.13
CA ASP A 27 -12.11 -9.50 1.01
C ASP A 27 -10.92 -10.34 1.48
N SER A 28 -11.15 -11.28 2.41
CA SER A 28 -10.11 -12.06 3.05
C SER A 28 -9.33 -12.97 2.10
N ARG A 29 -9.85 -13.22 0.88
CA ARG A 29 -9.20 -14.04 -0.14
C ARG A 29 -8.22 -13.24 -1.00
N VAL A 30 -8.24 -11.91 -0.90
CA VAL A 30 -7.42 -11.03 -1.73
C VAL A 30 -6.26 -10.50 -0.87
N ASP A 31 -5.09 -11.11 -1.05
CA ASP A 31 -3.83 -10.61 -0.52
C ASP A 31 -2.99 -10.04 -1.67
N PRO A 32 -2.81 -8.71 -1.74
CA PRO A 32 -2.10 -8.08 -2.85
C PRO A 32 -0.62 -8.48 -2.92
N ALA A 33 0.04 -8.75 -1.79
CA ALA A 33 1.45 -9.13 -1.78
C ALA A 33 1.64 -10.56 -2.30
N ILE A 34 0.75 -11.49 -1.94
CA ILE A 34 0.76 -12.86 -2.47
C ILE A 34 0.43 -12.84 -3.97
N LEU A 35 -0.62 -12.10 -4.37
CA LEU A 35 -1.08 -12.06 -5.76
C LEU A 35 -0.01 -11.50 -6.71
N THR A 36 0.72 -10.49 -6.29
CA THR A 36 1.75 -9.82 -7.10
C THR A 36 3.16 -10.37 -6.86
N GLN A 37 3.30 -11.32 -5.93
CA GLN A 37 4.58 -11.92 -5.53
C GLN A 37 5.62 -10.87 -5.08
N THR A 38 5.17 -9.81 -4.41
CA THR A 38 6.04 -8.72 -3.95
C THR A 38 6.57 -8.95 -2.54
N ASP A 39 7.74 -8.39 -2.25
CA ASP A 39 8.30 -8.34 -0.91
C ASP A 39 7.80 -7.14 -0.07
N PRO A 40 7.91 -7.19 1.27
CA PRO A 40 7.64 -6.06 2.12
C PRO A 40 8.41 -4.80 1.69
N GLY A 41 7.72 -3.66 1.65
CA GLY A 41 8.28 -2.38 1.23
C GLY A 41 8.20 -2.06 -0.26
N GLU A 42 7.67 -2.98 -1.10
CA GLU A 42 7.43 -2.69 -2.51
C GLU A 42 6.04 -2.07 -2.77
N LEU A 43 5.05 -2.43 -1.97
CA LEU A 43 3.65 -1.98 -2.09
C LEU A 43 3.22 -1.10 -0.93
N PHE A 44 2.55 0.01 -1.25
CA PHE A 44 1.69 0.74 -0.32
C PHE A 44 0.26 0.26 -0.55
N ILE A 45 -0.48 -0.11 0.49
CA ILE A 45 -1.75 -0.84 0.30
C ILE A 45 -2.89 -0.13 1.03
N LEU A 46 -3.98 0.14 0.32
CA LEU A 46 -5.26 0.56 0.88
C LEU A 46 -6.29 -0.56 0.66
N ARG A 47 -6.89 -1.07 1.73
CA ARG A 47 -7.96 -2.07 1.66
C ARG A 47 -9.26 -1.52 2.19
N ASN A 48 -10.30 -1.48 1.37
CA ASN A 48 -11.65 -1.10 1.80
C ASN A 48 -12.71 -1.97 1.10
N ALA A 49 -13.96 -1.92 1.57
CA ALA A 49 -15.04 -2.66 0.93
C ALA A 49 -15.28 -2.14 -0.49
N GLY A 50 -15.23 -3.02 -1.49
CA GLY A 50 -15.47 -2.67 -2.89
C GLY A 50 -14.40 -1.80 -3.53
N ASN A 51 -13.16 -1.79 -3.00
CA ASN A 51 -11.99 -1.10 -3.58
C ASN A 51 -12.31 0.35 -4.02
N MET A 52 -13.14 1.03 -3.22
CA MET A 52 -13.72 2.31 -3.55
C MET A 52 -12.70 3.43 -3.45
N VAL A 53 -12.65 4.24 -4.51
CA VAL A 53 -11.95 5.52 -4.56
C VAL A 53 -13.02 6.61 -4.59
N LEU A 54 -13.12 7.37 -3.51
CA LEU A 54 -14.13 8.43 -3.40
C LEU A 54 -13.69 9.66 -4.21
N PRO A 55 -14.64 10.38 -4.85
CA PRO A 55 -14.36 11.68 -5.45
C PRO A 55 -13.75 12.66 -4.45
N TYR A 56 -12.92 13.58 -4.97
CA TYR A 56 -12.39 14.66 -4.15
C TYR A 56 -13.54 15.50 -3.55
N GLY A 57 -13.46 15.80 -2.26
CA GLY A 57 -14.46 16.61 -1.55
C GLY A 57 -15.69 15.85 -1.05
N SER A 58 -15.91 14.58 -1.43
CA SER A 58 -17.11 13.81 -1.05
C SER A 58 -16.96 13.07 0.30
N MET A 59 -16.49 13.77 1.34
CA MET A 59 -16.08 13.30 2.68
C MET A 59 -14.56 13.12 2.86
N GLN A 60 -14.04 13.73 3.93
CA GLN A 60 -12.67 13.51 4.42
C GLN A 60 -12.66 12.23 5.26
N GLY A 61 -12.46 11.08 4.60
CA GLY A 61 -12.33 9.78 5.23
C GLY A 61 -10.89 9.24 5.15
N GLY A 62 -10.62 8.13 5.85
CA GLY A 62 -9.29 7.53 5.91
C GLY A 62 -8.70 7.12 4.55
N SER A 63 -9.53 6.78 3.56
CA SER A 63 -9.08 6.48 2.18
C SER A 63 -8.51 7.71 1.48
N THR A 64 -9.18 8.86 1.57
CA THR A 64 -8.73 10.13 0.95
C THR A 64 -7.38 10.56 1.51
N THR A 65 -7.21 10.51 2.83
CA THR A 65 -5.93 10.84 3.48
C THR A 65 -4.82 9.86 3.10
N THR A 66 -5.15 8.58 2.93
CA THR A 66 -4.17 7.56 2.49
C THR A 66 -3.71 7.82 1.06
N ILE A 67 -4.63 8.15 0.15
CA ILE A 67 -4.33 8.52 -1.23
C ILE A 67 -3.45 9.78 -1.26
N GLU A 68 -3.79 10.81 -0.48
CA GLU A 68 -3.01 12.04 -0.39
C GLU A 68 -1.59 11.78 0.12
N TYR A 69 -1.43 10.95 1.16
CA TYR A 69 -0.13 10.57 1.68
C TYR A 69 0.71 9.79 0.65
N ALA A 70 0.09 8.86 -0.08
CA ALA A 70 0.74 8.09 -1.14
C ALA A 70 1.34 9.00 -2.22
N MET A 71 0.61 10.04 -2.61
CA MET A 71 0.99 10.97 -3.68
C MET A 71 1.94 12.07 -3.19
N ALA A 72 1.57 12.79 -2.13
CA ALA A 72 2.26 13.99 -1.69
C ALA A 72 3.54 13.67 -0.89
N VAL A 73 3.52 12.59 -0.09
CA VAL A 73 4.64 12.24 0.80
C VAL A 73 5.47 11.11 0.23
N LEU A 74 4.84 9.96 -0.07
CA LEU A 74 5.58 8.78 -0.54
C LEU A 74 5.98 8.88 -2.02
N LYS A 75 5.28 9.72 -2.80
CA LYS A 75 5.54 9.95 -4.24
C LYS A 75 5.62 8.65 -5.04
N VAL A 76 4.72 7.71 -4.73
CA VAL A 76 4.66 6.43 -5.44
C VAL A 76 4.32 6.66 -6.93
N PRO A 77 5.05 6.03 -7.86
CA PRO A 77 4.92 6.32 -9.30
C PRO A 77 3.71 5.64 -9.95
N HIS A 78 3.16 4.59 -9.34
CA HIS A 78 2.09 3.79 -9.93
C HIS A 78 0.93 3.58 -8.96
N ILE A 79 -0.30 3.56 -9.50
CA ILE A 79 -1.53 3.25 -8.75
C ILE A 79 -2.26 2.12 -9.48
N ILE A 80 -2.71 1.12 -8.73
CA ILE A 80 -3.54 -0.01 -9.19
C ILE A 80 -4.80 -0.07 -8.31
N VAL A 81 -5.96 -0.34 -8.91
CA VAL A 81 -7.28 -0.44 -8.25
C VAL A 81 -7.97 -1.75 -8.61
#